data_AF-K1V220-F1
#
_entry.id   AF-K1V220-F1
#
_cell.length_a   1.000
_cell.length_b   1.000
_cell.length_c   1.000
_cell.angle_alpha   90.00
_cell.angle_beta   90.00
_cell.angle_gamma   90.00
#
_symmetry.space_group_name_H-M   'P 1'
#
loop_
_entity.id
_entity.type
_entity.pdbx_description
1 polymer ?
#
loop_
_entity_poly.entity_id
_entity_poly.type
_entity_poly.pdbx_seq_one_letter_code
_entity_poly.pdbx_strand_id
1 'polypeptide(L)'
;MPENILCEITTESIVVMLFISMIEMWTMRILVKYMYDSSFSAESKTPVFILGVREGGISLAKSMRNDHPSQYVVKGFATQETAMVGRFLLGCEVYPYDETLIGVMRKMNVKTLFVSPLVTEKFLEKQDM
;
A
#
# COMPACT_ATOMS: atom_id res chain seq x y z
N MET A 1 27.00 48.77 27.80
CA MET A 1 25.84 48.42 26.95
C MET A 1 26.43 48.05 25.59
N PRO A 2 26.42 46.78 25.14
CA PRO A 2 27.11 46.45 23.90
C PRO A 2 26.21 46.85 22.73
N GLU A 3 26.64 47.89 22.02
CA GLU A 3 26.02 48.48 20.82
C GLU A 3 26.41 47.68 19.57
N ASN A 4 26.81 46.41 19.77
CA ASN A 4 27.51 45.56 18.81
C ASN A 4 26.55 44.57 18.10
N ILE A 5 25.24 44.73 18.29
CA ILE A 5 24.21 43.83 17.72
C ILE A 5 23.77 44.29 16.32
N LEU A 6 24.13 45.52 15.91
CA LEU A 6 24.01 45.97 14.53
C LEU A 6 25.22 45.48 13.74
N CYS A 7 25.37 44.16 13.63
CA CYS A 7 26.22 43.52 12.63
C CYS A 7 25.88 44.18 11.28
N GLU A 8 26.86 44.79 10.61
CA GLU A 8 26.68 45.45 9.31
C GLU A 8 25.97 44.48 8.35
N ILE A 9 24.66 44.68 8.17
CA ILE A 9 23.87 43.94 7.21
C ILE A 9 24.34 44.41 5.83
N THR A 10 25.40 43.77 5.35
CA THR A 10 25.98 44.00 4.02
C THR A 10 25.00 43.45 2.99
N THR A 11 24.85 44.08 1.82
CA THR A 11 23.93 43.64 0.76
C THR A 11 24.09 42.15 0.42
N GLU A 12 25.33 41.65 0.46
CA GLU A 12 25.67 40.21 0.35
C GLU A 12 24.92 39.34 1.37
N SER A 13 24.83 39.77 2.63
CA SER A 13 24.12 39.04 3.69
C SER A 13 22.60 39.00 3.47
N ILE A 14 22.02 40.07 2.93
CA ILE A 14 20.58 40.13 2.58
C ILE A 14 20.29 39.15 1.45
N VAL A 15 21.12 39.13 0.42
CA VAL A 15 20.97 38.20 -0.72
C VAL A 15 21.03 36.75 -0.23
N VAL A 16 22.01 36.42 0.62
CA VAL A 16 22.13 35.08 1.22
C VAL A 16 20.89 34.73 2.07
N MET A 17 20.39 35.64 2.90
CA MET A 17 19.18 35.41 3.70
C MET A 17 17.94 35.15 2.85
N LEU A 18 17.79 35.85 1.71
CA LEU A 18 16.69 35.63 0.78
C LEU A 18 16.75 34.26 0.11
N PHE A 19 17.94 33.82 -0.31
CA PHE A 19 18.13 32.46 -0.85
C PHE A 19 17.84 31.37 0.18
N ILE A 20 18.31 31.55 1.42
CA ILE A 20 18.03 30.62 2.52
C ILE A 20 16.52 30.55 2.76
N SER A 21 15.84 31.71 2.85
CA SER A 21 14.39 31.77 3.07
C SER A 21 13.61 31.09 1.93
N MET A 22 14.07 31.24 0.68
CA MET A 22 13.47 30.57 -0.47
C MET A 22 13.60 29.04 -0.39
N ILE A 23 14.79 28.56 -0.03
CA ILE A 23 15.05 27.13 0.17
C ILE A 23 14.22 26.59 1.35
N GLU A 24 14.14 27.32 2.45
CA GLU A 24 13.43 26.89 3.65
C GLU A 24 11.92 26.77 3.41
N MET A 25 11.32 27.75 2.72
CA MET A 25 9.92 27.68 2.29
C MET A 25 9.64 26.47 1.41
N TRP A 26 10.53 26.14 0.48
CA TRP A 26 10.37 24.99 -0.41
C TRP A 26 10.64 23.66 0.31
N THR A 27 11.63 23.63 1.21
CA THR A 27 12.01 22.46 2.00
C THR A 27 10.89 22.05 2.95
N MET A 28 10.20 23.01 3.58
CA MET A 28 9.03 22.70 4.42
C MET A 28 7.95 21.94 3.65
N ARG A 29 7.73 22.27 2.36
CA ARG A 29 6.77 21.52 1.53
C ARG A 29 7.23 20.08 1.27
N ILE A 30 8.51 19.89 0.99
CA ILE A 30 9.09 18.56 0.78
C ILE A 30 9.03 17.74 2.07
N LEU A 31 9.37 18.36 3.21
CA LEU A 31 9.38 17.72 4.52
C LEU A 31 7.99 17.24 4.92
N VAL A 32 6.95 18.06 4.80
CA VAL A 32 5.57 17.67 5.11
C VAL A 32 5.13 16.51 4.23
N LYS A 33 5.41 16.56 2.92
CA LYS A 33 5.08 15.45 2.01
C LYS A 33 5.84 14.19 2.40
N TYR A 34 7.11 14.30 2.75
CA TYR A 34 7.92 13.17 3.19
C TYR A 34 7.43 12.57 4.50
N MET A 35 7.07 13.39 5.49
CA MET A 35 6.50 12.93 6.76
C MET A 35 5.14 12.26 6.55
N TYR A 36 4.31 12.78 5.66
CA TYR A 36 3.04 12.19 5.29
C TYR A 36 3.26 10.84 4.61
N ASP A 37 4.06 10.80 3.55
CA ASP A 37 4.37 9.57 2.82
C ASP A 37 5.06 8.55 3.74
N SER A 38 5.97 8.97 4.62
CA SER A 38 6.67 8.09 5.57
C SER A 38 5.75 7.53 6.65
N SER A 39 4.91 8.38 7.27
CA SER A 39 3.99 7.94 8.32
C SER A 39 2.89 7.02 7.78
N PHE A 40 2.31 7.33 6.61
CA PHE A 40 1.27 6.51 5.99
C PHE A 40 1.81 5.24 5.32
N SER A 41 3.04 5.26 4.80
CA SER A 41 3.68 4.05 4.24
C SER A 41 4.18 3.09 5.33
N ALA A 42 4.47 3.61 6.51
CA ALA A 42 4.89 2.80 7.65
C ALA A 42 3.71 2.08 8.33
N GLU A 43 2.47 2.50 8.05
CA GLU A 43 1.28 1.87 8.61
C GLU A 43 0.98 0.55 7.89
N SER A 44 1.68 -0.50 8.34
CA SER A 44 1.32 -1.91 8.24
C SER A 44 0.69 -2.34 6.91
N LYS A 45 1.53 -2.85 6.01
CA LYS A 45 1.07 -3.60 4.83
C LYS A 45 0.00 -4.61 5.24
N THR A 46 -1.25 -4.37 4.84
CA THR A 46 -2.38 -5.20 5.24
C THR A 46 -2.29 -6.52 4.47
N PRO A 47 -2.17 -7.67 5.16
CA PRO A 47 -2.12 -8.95 4.48
C PRO A 47 -3.51 -9.27 3.94
N VAL A 48 -3.59 -9.58 2.64
CA VAL A 48 -4.84 -9.83 1.92
C VAL A 48 -4.80 -11.17 1.20
N PHE A 49 -5.96 -11.81 1.12
CA PHE A 49 -6.20 -12.94 0.23
C PHE A 49 -7.05 -12.50 -0.95
N ILE A 50 -6.89 -13.15 -2.11
CA ILE A 50 -7.67 -12.83 -3.31
C ILE A 50 -8.49 -14.05 -3.73
N LEU A 51 -9.82 -13.91 -3.77
CA LEU A 51 -10.74 -14.88 -4.32
C LEU A 51 -10.87 -14.68 -5.83
N GLY A 52 -10.34 -15.64 -6.58
CA GLY A 52 -10.32 -15.65 -8.04
C GLY A 52 -8.90 -15.73 -8.59
N VAL A 53 -8.66 -16.73 -9.44
CA VAL A 53 -7.35 -16.99 -10.09
C VAL A 53 -7.32 -16.60 -11.57
N ARG A 54 -8.43 -16.07 -12.09
CA ARG A 54 -8.55 -15.59 -13.47
C ARG A 54 -7.93 -14.20 -13.62
N GLU A 55 -8.01 -13.63 -14.83
CA GLU A 55 -7.45 -12.31 -15.15
C GLU A 55 -7.85 -11.21 -14.16
N GLY A 56 -9.09 -11.21 -13.66
CA GLY A 56 -9.56 -10.24 -12.67
C GLY A 56 -8.85 -10.32 -11.31
N GLY A 57 -8.47 -11.52 -10.86
CA GLY A 57 -7.74 -11.68 -9.59
C GLY A 57 -6.24 -11.43 -9.75
N ILE A 58 -5.66 -11.83 -10.88
CA ILE A 58 -4.24 -11.61 -11.19
C ILE A 58 -3.97 -10.11 -11.42
N SER A 59 -4.85 -9.41 -12.14
CA SER A 59 -4.72 -7.97 -12.37
C SER A 59 -4.83 -7.18 -11.08
N LEU A 60 -5.73 -7.58 -10.17
CA LEU A 60 -5.87 -6.98 -8.85
C LEU A 60 -4.60 -7.16 -8.02
N ALA A 61 -4.07 -8.38 -7.95
CA ALA A 61 -2.82 -8.67 -7.25
C ALA A 61 -1.63 -7.88 -7.80
N LYS A 62 -1.55 -7.75 -9.13
CA LYS A 62 -0.49 -6.99 -9.81
C LYS A 62 -0.60 -5.50 -9.53
N SER A 63 -1.82 -4.95 -9.53
CA SER A 63 -2.09 -3.56 -9.18
C SER A 63 -1.63 -3.24 -7.75
N MET A 64 -2.04 -4.05 -6.77
CA MET A 64 -1.65 -3.90 -5.35
C MET A 64 -0.14 -3.96 -5.12
N ARG A 65 0.56 -4.78 -5.90
CA ARG A 65 2.02 -4.90 -5.83
C ARG A 65 2.75 -3.73 -6.50
N ASN A 66 2.13 -3.13 -7.53
CA ASN A 66 2.71 -2.02 -8.27
C ASN A 66 2.38 -0.65 -7.63
N ASP A 67 1.42 -0.60 -6.71
CA ASP A 67 1.08 0.62 -5.99
C ASP A 67 2.21 1.02 -5.04
N HIS A 68 2.72 2.24 -5.15
CA HIS A 68 3.80 2.76 -4.31
C HIS A 68 3.33 4.05 -3.62
N PRO A 69 3.20 4.06 -2.28
CA PRO A 69 3.52 2.99 -1.34
C PRO A 69 2.47 1.86 -1.30
N SER A 70 2.93 0.60 -1.29
CA SER A 70 2.04 -0.56 -1.30
C SER A 70 1.39 -0.76 0.06
N GLN A 71 0.08 -0.49 0.14
CA GLN A 71 -0.73 -0.66 1.36
C GLN A 71 -1.16 -2.13 1.60
N TYR A 72 -1.12 -2.98 0.57
CA TYR A 72 -1.63 -4.35 0.62
C TYR A 72 -0.56 -5.38 0.23
N VAL A 73 -0.48 -6.48 1.00
CA VAL A 73 0.38 -7.62 0.68
C VAL A 73 -0.46 -8.85 0.42
N VAL A 74 -0.44 -9.33 -0.82
CA VAL A 74 -1.10 -10.57 -1.20
C VAL A 74 -0.36 -11.75 -0.56
N LYS A 75 -1.09 -12.56 0.23
CA LYS A 75 -0.56 -13.76 0.90
C LYS A 75 -0.94 -15.06 0.20
N GLY A 76 -2.02 -15.06 -0.56
CA GLY A 76 -2.56 -16.26 -1.19
C GLY A 76 -3.74 -15.95 -2.09
N PHE A 77 -4.00 -16.90 -2.98
CA PHE A 77 -5.18 -16.90 -3.83
C PHE A 77 -6.14 -17.99 -3.36
N ALA A 78 -7.43 -17.76 -3.50
CA ALA A 78 -8.48 -18.74 -3.28
C ALA A 78 -9.24 -18.97 -4.59
N THR A 79 -9.62 -20.22 -4.88
CA THR A 79 -10.38 -20.57 -6.08
C THR A 79 -11.44 -21.62 -5.80
N GLN A 80 -12.56 -21.51 -6.51
CA GLN A 80 -13.58 -22.58 -6.56
C GLN A 80 -13.21 -23.65 -7.60
N GLU A 81 -12.27 -23.36 -8.50
CA GLU A 81 -11.85 -24.27 -9.56
C GLU A 81 -10.75 -25.22 -9.06
N THR A 82 -11.07 -26.50 -8.89
CA THR A 82 -10.13 -27.53 -8.39
C THR A 82 -8.88 -27.70 -9.26
N ALA A 83 -8.96 -27.39 -10.55
CA ALA A 83 -7.84 -27.50 -11.50
C ALA A 83 -6.66 -26.57 -11.19
N MET A 84 -6.89 -25.48 -10.45
CA MET A 84 -5.88 -24.47 -10.12
C MET A 84 -5.40 -24.55 -8.67
N VAL A 85 -6.01 -25.39 -7.84
CA VAL A 85 -5.62 -25.59 -6.45
C VAL A 85 -4.21 -26.20 -6.37
N GLY A 86 -3.37 -25.69 -5.46
CA GLY A 86 -1.98 -26.13 -5.28
C GLY A 86 -0.98 -25.57 -6.29
N ARG A 87 -1.42 -24.71 -7.23
CA ARG A 87 -0.51 -23.98 -8.11
C ARG A 87 0.00 -22.71 -7.43
N PHE A 88 1.10 -22.17 -7.95
CA PHE A 88 1.64 -20.88 -7.53
C PHE A 88 1.30 -19.80 -8.55
N LEU A 89 0.75 -18.69 -8.08
CA LEU A 89 0.47 -17.49 -8.87
C LEU A 89 1.15 -16.31 -8.20
N LEU A 90 2.00 -15.59 -8.95
CA LEU A 90 2.74 -14.42 -8.45
C LEU A 90 3.55 -14.70 -7.16
N GLY A 91 4.04 -15.94 -7.00
CA GLY A 91 4.78 -16.37 -5.80
C GLY A 91 3.90 -16.71 -4.60
N CYS A 92 2.58 -16.69 -4.74
CA CYS A 92 1.62 -17.06 -3.70
C CYS A 92 0.92 -18.39 -4.06
N GLU A 93 0.62 -19.21 -3.06
CA GLU A 93 -0.08 -20.49 -3.24
C GLU A 93 -1.57 -20.27 -3.47
N VAL A 94 -2.18 -21.15 -4.28
CA VAL A 94 -3.62 -21.18 -4.55
C VAL A 94 -4.28 -22.23 -3.65
N TYR A 95 -5.20 -21.76 -2.81
CA TYR A 95 -5.99 -22.57 -1.89
C TYR A 95 -7.41 -22.82 -2.45
N PRO A 96 -8.05 -23.93 -2.07
CA PRO A 96 -9.46 -24.14 -2.36
C PRO A 96 -10.34 -23.14 -1.58
N TYR A 97 -11.44 -22.71 -2.19
CA TYR A 97 -12.48 -21.93 -1.51
C TYR A 97 -13.45 -22.89 -0.79
N ASP A 98 -13.05 -23.33 0.40
CA ASP A 98 -13.81 -24.21 1.28
C ASP A 98 -13.72 -23.73 2.75
N GLU A 99 -14.27 -24.50 3.69
CA GLU A 99 -14.20 -24.20 5.12
C GLU A 99 -12.76 -24.15 5.66
N THR A 100 -11.81 -24.81 4.98
CA THR A 100 -10.40 -24.83 5.38
C THR A 100 -9.70 -23.50 5.11
N LEU A 101 -10.18 -22.72 4.14
CA LEU A 101 -9.65 -21.41 3.79
C LEU A 101 -9.63 -20.44 4.99
N ILE A 102 -10.70 -20.43 5.79
CA ILE A 102 -10.80 -19.57 6.97
C ILE A 102 -9.71 -19.93 7.99
N GLY A 103 -9.43 -21.23 8.15
CA GLY A 103 -8.35 -21.72 9.00
C GLY A 103 -6.96 -21.28 8.50
N VAL A 104 -6.73 -21.35 7.20
CA VAL A 104 -5.49 -20.91 6.55
C VAL A 104 -5.30 -19.40 6.68
N MET A 105 -6.34 -18.60 6.41
CA MET A 105 -6.32 -17.15 6.56
C MET A 105 -6.03 -16.74 8.01
N ARG A 106 -6.65 -17.41 8.99
CA ARG A 106 -6.39 -17.17 10.42
C ARG A 106 -4.94 -17.49 10.80
N LYS A 107 -4.39 -18.61 10.32
CA LYS A 107 -2.97 -18.97 10.53
C LYS A 107 -2.02 -17.93 9.95
N MET A 108 -2.38 -17.33 8.82
CA MET A 108 -1.59 -16.28 8.17
C MET A 108 -1.88 -14.85 8.65
N ASN A 109 -2.72 -14.68 9.69
CA ASN A 109 -3.16 -13.39 10.21
C ASN A 109 -3.81 -12.48 9.14
N VAL A 110 -4.43 -13.09 8.13
CA VAL A 110 -5.16 -12.38 7.07
C VAL A 110 -6.61 -12.23 7.52
N LYS A 111 -7.08 -10.99 7.62
CA LYS A 111 -8.48 -10.69 7.95
C LYS A 111 -9.31 -10.26 6.74
N THR A 112 -8.64 -9.90 5.65
CA THR A 112 -9.26 -9.29 4.47
C THR A 112 -9.20 -10.24 3.28
N LEU A 113 -10.36 -10.49 2.67
CA LEU A 113 -10.52 -11.26 1.44
C LEU A 113 -11.02 -10.32 0.34
N PHE A 114 -10.23 -10.13 -0.71
CA PHE A 114 -10.64 -9.41 -1.91
C PHE A 114 -11.32 -10.36 -2.89
N VAL A 115 -12.48 -9.97 -3.40
CA VAL A 115 -13.20 -10.75 -4.42
C VAL A 115 -12.94 -10.13 -5.79
N SER A 116 -12.43 -10.94 -6.72
CA SER A 116 -12.25 -10.51 -8.12
C SER A 116 -13.60 -10.14 -8.73
N PRO A 117 -13.71 -9.04 -9.51
CA PRO A 117 -14.96 -8.64 -10.18
C PRO A 117 -15.63 -9.76 -10.98
N LEU A 118 -14.84 -10.58 -11.67
CA LEU A 118 -15.30 -11.74 -12.45
C LEU A 118 -15.89 -12.90 -11.60
N VAL A 119 -15.69 -12.85 -10.29
CA VAL A 119 -16.16 -13.84 -9.32
C VAL A 119 -17.25 -13.24 -8.42
N THR A 120 -17.42 -11.92 -8.41
CA THR A 120 -18.40 -11.21 -7.59
C THR A 120 -19.82 -11.67 -7.84
N GLU A 121 -20.23 -11.87 -9.10
CA GLU A 121 -21.59 -12.35 -9.43
C GLU A 121 -21.86 -13.73 -8.81
N LYS A 122 -20.93 -14.67 -9.00
CA LYS A 122 -21.03 -16.03 -8.42
C LYS A 122 -20.91 -16.07 -6.90
N PHE A 123 -20.28 -15.07 -6.31
CA PHE A 123 -20.17 -14.92 -4.87
C PHE A 123 -21.49 -14.41 -4.27
N LEU A 124 -22.09 -13.40 -4.89
CA LEU A 124 -23.38 -12.84 -4.47
C LEU A 124 -24.51 -13.87 -4.60
N GLU A 125 -24.53 -14.64 -5.70
CA GLU A 125 -25.53 -15.68 -5.93
C GLU A 125 -25.54 -16.77 -4.84
N LYS A 126 -24.39 -17.04 -4.20
CA LYS A 126 -24.27 -17.99 -3.08
C LYS A 126 -24.60 -17.40 -1.71
N GLN A 127 -24.74 -16.07 -1.59
CA GLN A 127 -25.20 -15.43 -0.35
C GLN A 127 -26.72 -15.26 -0.31
N ASP A 128 -27.39 -15.20 -1.47
CA ASP A 128 -28.85 -15.12 -1.60
C ASP A 128 -29.57 -16.49 -1.50
N MET A 129 -28.81 -17.59 -1.35
CA MET A 129 -29.29 -18.95 -1.10
C MET A 129 -29.06 -19.35 0.37
#